data_AF-W2SV10-F1
#
_entry.id   AF-W2SV10-F1
#
_cell.length_a   1.000
_cell.length_b   1.000
_cell.length_c   1.000
_cell.angle_alpha   90.00
_cell.angle_beta   90.00
_cell.angle_gamma   90.00
#
_symmetry.space_group_name_H-M   'P 1'
#
loop_
_entity.id
_entity.type
_entity.pdbx_description
1 polymer ?
#
loop_
_entity_poly.entity_id
_entity_poly.type
_entity_poly.pdbx_seq_one_letter_code
_entity_poly.pdbx_strand_id
1 'polypeptide(L)' 'MLLYLLTTLLLLLNVFSQDTVLARECVDEAPKRACDTIERKYNCRGDWQYVAEIGCRRTCDLCGDQYDD' A
#
# COMPACT_ATOMS: atom_id res chain seq x y z
N MET A 1 -14.73 38.78 -7.12
CA MET A 1 -15.55 37.57 -6.86
C MET A 1 -15.06 36.34 -7.60
N LEU A 2 -14.77 36.40 -8.92
CA LEU A 2 -14.28 35.25 -9.70
C LEU A 2 -13.01 34.60 -9.13
N LEU A 3 -12.06 35.41 -8.65
CA LEU A 3 -10.82 34.94 -8.03
C LEU A 3 -11.06 34.12 -6.75
N TYR A 4 -12.09 34.47 -5.97
CA TYR A 4 -12.47 33.74 -4.76
C TYR A 4 -13.07 32.37 -5.09
N LEU A 5 -13.84 32.28 -6.18
CA LEU A 5 -14.39 31.01 -6.67
C LEU A 5 -13.29 30.07 -7.19
N LEU A 6 -12.29 30.62 -7.86
CA LEU A 6 -11.15 29.85 -8.35
C LEU A 6 -10.26 29.33 -7.20
N THR A 7 -10.00 30.17 -6.19
CA THR A 7 -9.22 29.74 -5.02
C THR A 7 -9.96 28.69 -4.19
N THR A 8 -11.27 28.84 -3.97
CA THR A 8 -12.05 27.82 -3.27
C THR A 8 -12.11 26.49 -4.04
N LEU A 9 -12.25 26.53 -5.37
CA LEU A 9 -12.24 25.33 -6.20
C LEU A 9 -10.88 24.61 -6.14
N LEU A 10 -9.77 25.34 -6.23
CA LEU A 10 -8.42 24.77 -6.12
C LEU A 10 -8.16 24.18 -4.73
N LEU A 11 -8.63 24.84 -3.67
CA LEU A 11 -8.53 24.32 -2.29
C LEU A 11 -9.31 23.01 -2.11
N LEU A 12 -10.52 22.90 -2.69
CA LEU A 12 -11.30 21.68 -2.65
C LEU A 12 -10.61 20.54 -3.42
N LEU A 13 -10.05 20.81 -4.59
CA LEU A 13 -9.34 19.79 -5.37
C LEU A 13 -8.10 19.24 -4.65
N ASN A 14 -7.35 20.08 -3.91
CA ASN A 14 -6.19 19.64 -3.13
C ASN A 14 -6.57 18.76 -1.93
N VAL A 15 -7.74 19.00 -1.32
CA VAL A 15 -8.23 18.16 -0.21
C VAL A 15 -8.67 16.79 -0.71
N PHE A 16 -9.40 16.72 -1.83
CA PHE A 16 -9.91 15.44 -2.34
C PHE A 16 -8.88 14.55 -3.05
N SER A 17 -7.74 15.10 -3.48
CA SER A 17 -6.71 14.33 -4.19
C SER A 17 -5.65 13.71 -3.29
N GLN A 18 -5.57 14.09 -2.01
CA GLN A 18 -4.55 13.55 -1.09
C GLN A 18 -4.83 12.10 -0.68
N ASP A 19 -6.10 11.70 -0.55
CA ASP A 19 -6.45 10.34 -0.12
C ASP A 19 -6.12 9.28 -1.19
N THR A 20 -6.22 9.64 -2.47
CA THR A 20 -5.97 8.71 -3.58
C THR A 20 -4.50 8.44 -3.88
N VAL A 21 -3.57 9.33 -3.50
CA VAL A 21 -2.15 9.21 -3.87
C VAL A 21 -1.33 8.43 -2.82
N LEU A 22 -1.89 8.23 -1.62
CA LEU A 22 -1.22 7.53 -0.52
C LEU A 22 -1.54 6.02 -0.44
N ALA A 23 -2.48 5.52 -1.24
CA ALA A 23 -2.79 4.10 -1.29
C ALA A 23 -1.67 3.35 -2.04
N ARG A 24 -0.63 2.92 -1.30
CA ARG A 24 0.42 2.05 -1.85
C ARG A 24 -0.20 0.67 -2.10
N GLU A 25 -0.42 0.36 -3.38
CA GLU A 25 -0.99 -0.92 -3.83
C GLU A 25 -0.31 -2.08 -3.11
N CYS A 26 -1.11 -2.98 -2.52
CA CYS A 26 -0.56 -4.17 -1.89
C CYS A 26 -0.28 -5.25 -2.93
N VAL A 27 0.97 -5.30 -3.38
CA VAL A 27 1.46 -6.27 -4.37
C VAL A 27 2.76 -6.91 -3.88
N ASP A 28 3.03 -8.11 -4.39
CA ASP A 28 4.34 -8.74 -4.21
C ASP A 28 5.33 -8.08 -5.18
N GLU A 29 6.37 -7.45 -4.64
CA GLU A 29 7.46 -6.87 -5.43
C GLU A 29 8.47 -7.95 -5.86
N ALA A 30 8.55 -9.06 -5.13
CA ALA A 30 9.44 -10.17 -5.41
C ALA A 30 8.81 -11.21 -6.36
N PRO A 31 9.62 -12.04 -7.05
CA PRO A 31 9.10 -13.10 -7.90
C PRO A 31 8.21 -14.06 -7.11
N LYS A 32 7.06 -14.44 -7.68
CA LYS A 32 6.09 -15.36 -7.04
C LYS A 32 6.72 -16.61 -6.43
N ARG A 33 7.66 -17.25 -7.14
CA ARG A 33 8.37 -18.45 -6.64
C ARG A 33 9.14 -18.20 -5.34
N ALA A 34 9.70 -17.00 -5.18
CA ALA A 34 10.40 -16.60 -3.96
C ALA A 34 9.39 -16.40 -2.82
N CYS A 35 8.29 -15.69 -3.06
CA CYS A 35 7.24 -15.48 -2.07
C CYS A 35 6.58 -16.79 -1.62
N ASP A 36 6.25 -17.69 -2.56
CA ASP A 36 5.71 -19.02 -2.22
C ASP A 36 6.71 -19.84 -1.38
N THR A 37 8.01 -19.57 -1.50
CA THR A 37 9.04 -20.24 -0.68
C THR A 37 9.08 -19.62 0.72
N ILE A 38 8.96 -18.30 0.82
CA ILE A 38 8.92 -17.57 2.09
C ILE A 38 7.70 -17.95 2.92
N GLU A 39 6.54 -18.02 2.28
CA GLU A 39 5.30 -18.47 2.90
C GLU A 39 5.43 -19.92 3.39
N ARG A 40 5.77 -20.86 2.50
CA ARG A 40 5.74 -22.30 2.83
C ARG A 40 6.85 -22.77 3.76
N LYS A 41 8.05 -22.16 3.70
CA LYS A 41 9.21 -22.60 4.50
C LYS A 41 9.40 -21.81 5.77
N TYR A 42 9.11 -20.51 5.73
CA TYR A 42 9.44 -19.58 6.81
C TYR A 42 8.19 -18.94 7.43
N ASN A 43 6.99 -19.29 6.96
CA ASN A 43 5.70 -18.79 7.44
C ASN A 43 5.66 -17.25 7.50
N CYS A 44 6.45 -16.58 6.65
CA CYS A 44 6.60 -15.13 6.61
C CYS A 44 6.99 -14.47 7.95
N ARG A 45 7.64 -15.21 8.85
CA ARG A 45 7.99 -14.77 10.21
C ARG A 45 9.47 -15.02 10.53
N GLY A 46 9.94 -14.45 11.64
CA GLY A 46 11.32 -14.64 12.11
C GLY A 46 12.33 -13.97 11.19
N ASP A 47 13.43 -14.65 10.88
CA ASP A 47 14.55 -14.10 10.09
C ASP A 47 14.15 -13.62 8.68
N TRP A 48 13.01 -14.11 8.16
CA TRP A 48 12.49 -13.77 6.83
C TRP A 48 11.36 -12.75 6.86
N GLN A 49 10.96 -12.28 8.04
CA GLN A 49 9.89 -11.29 8.20
C GLN A 49 10.21 -10.00 7.43
N TYR A 50 11.45 -9.51 7.53
CA TYR A 50 11.87 -8.32 6.79
C TYR A 50 11.69 -8.48 5.27
N VAL A 51 12.05 -9.64 4.73
CA VAL A 51 11.90 -9.92 3.29
C VAL A 51 10.42 -10.05 2.89
N ALA A 52 9.60 -10.64 3.77
CA ALA A 52 8.15 -10.70 3.58
C ALA A 52 7.52 -9.30 3.53
N GLU A 53 7.91 -8.40 4.45
CA GLU A 53 7.40 -7.03 4.56
C GLU A 53 7.76 -6.14 3.37
N ILE A 54 8.94 -6.32 2.77
CA ILE A 54 9.36 -5.49 1.63
C ILE A 54 8.98 -6.10 0.28
N GLY A 55 8.89 -7.43 0.17
CA GLY A 55 8.88 -8.12 -1.12
C GLY A 55 7.67 -9.02 -1.37
N CYS A 56 7.03 -9.53 -0.32
CA CYS A 56 6.00 -10.56 -0.44
C CYS A 56 4.75 -10.21 0.37
N ARG A 57 4.43 -8.93 0.47
CA ARG A 57 3.36 -8.42 1.33
C ARG A 57 2.01 -9.08 1.06
N ARG A 58 1.67 -9.33 -0.19
CA ARG A 58 0.40 -9.95 -0.56
C ARG A 58 0.41 -11.44 -0.27
N THR A 59 1.48 -12.14 -0.66
CA THR A 59 1.61 -13.58 -0.39
C THR A 59 1.67 -13.88 1.11
N CYS A 60 2.26 -12.99 1.90
CA CYS A 60 2.41 -13.15 3.35
C CYS A 60 1.28 -12.50 4.18
N ASP A 61 0.22 -12.02 3.52
CA ASP A 61 -0.92 -11.36 4.16
C ASP A 61 -0.53 -10.17 5.08
N LEU A 62 0.53 -9.46 4.69
CA LEU A 62 1.04 -8.26 5.38
C LEU A 62 0.45 -6.98 4.80
N CYS A 63 -0.65 -7.09 4.06
CA CYS A 63 -1.29 -5.95 3.45
C CYS A 63 -1.96 -5.02 4.46
N GLY A 64 -2.21 -5.48 5.70
CA GLY A 64 -2.75 -4.73 6.83
C GLY A 64 -3.96 -3.89 6.47
N ASP A 65 -5.17 -4.37 6.79
CA ASP A 65 -6.47 -3.69 6.66
C ASP A 65 -6.42 -2.36 5.88
N GLN A 66 -6.20 -2.43 4.56
CA GLN A 66 -6.43 -1.28 3.68
C GLN A 66 -7.94 -1.01 3.49
N TYR A 67 -8.79 -1.61 4.33
CA TYR A 67 -10.24 -1.43 4.45
C TYR A 67 -10.68 -1.85 5.86
N ASP A 68 -10.71 -0.92 6.81
CA ASP A 68 -11.63 -0.93 7.96
C ASP A 68 -11.78 0.51 8.48
N ASP A 69 -12.35 1.39 7.63
CA ASP A 69 -13.39 2.40 7.91
C ASP A 69 -13.71 3.21 6.64
#